data_AF-A0A818KTP8-F1
#
_entry.id   AF-A0A818KTP8-F1
#
_cell.length_a   1.000
_cell.length_b   1.000
_cell.length_c   1.000
_cell.angle_alpha   90.00
_cell.angle_beta   90.00
_cell.angle_gamma   90.00
#
_symmetry.space_group_name_H-M   'P 1'
#
loop_
_entity.id
_entity.type
_entity.pdbx_description
1 polymer ?
#
loop_
_entity_poly.entity_id
_entity_poly.type
_entity_poly.pdbx_seq_one_letter_code
_entity_poly.pdbx_strand_id
1 'polypeptide(L)'
;MLSMYLKRLLTQTEWNDAFLQYMTQVGQMHANKSGAGSINVDYIHINVLFGFMEHLLVDKLWNTNGIEDKNKHGMIIAVNKLFWIQNDIFSMQYRASSNNKSFSVQSTKVNPTCCFPLH
;
A
#
# COMPACT_ATOMS: atom_id res chain seq x y z
N MET A 1 2.40 -13.51 10.08
CA MET A 1 1.84 -12.22 9.63
C MET A 1 1.75 -12.15 8.11
N LEU A 2 2.84 -12.30 7.34
CA LEU A 2 2.78 -12.32 5.86
C LEU A 2 2.09 -13.57 5.26
N SER A 3 2.33 -14.76 5.80
CA SER A 3 1.73 -16.00 5.31
C SER A 3 0.20 -16.01 5.38
N MET A 4 -0.38 -15.47 6.45
CA MET A 4 -1.84 -15.31 6.59
C MET A 4 -2.39 -14.29 5.60
N TYR A 5 -1.66 -13.20 5.35
CA TYR A 5 -2.02 -12.21 4.36
C TYR A 5 -2.07 -12.82 2.95
N LEU A 6 -0.99 -13.49 2.54
CA LEU A 6 -0.92 -14.14 1.23
C LEU A 6 -1.95 -15.24 1.08
N LYS A 7 -2.18 -16.04 2.12
CA LYS A 7 -3.25 -17.04 2.12
C LYS A 7 -4.59 -16.36 1.85
N ARG A 8 -4.94 -15.33 2.63
CA ARG A 8 -6.21 -14.61 2.47
C ARG A 8 -6.32 -13.95 1.08
N LEU A 9 -5.23 -13.39 0.55
CA LEU A 9 -5.20 -12.73 -0.75
C LEU A 9 -5.38 -13.72 -1.91
N LEU A 10 -4.67 -14.86 -1.87
CA LEU A 10 -4.64 -15.85 -2.96
C LEU A 10 -5.82 -16.81 -2.92
N THR A 11 -6.47 -16.99 -1.78
CA THR A 11 -7.66 -17.87 -1.66
C THR A 11 -8.96 -17.09 -1.66
N GLN A 12 -8.95 -15.78 -1.87
CA GLN A 12 -10.16 -14.98 -1.88
C GLN A 12 -10.99 -15.29 -3.13
N THR A 13 -12.25 -15.66 -2.94
CA THR A 13 -13.21 -15.88 -4.04
C THR A 13 -14.13 -14.68 -4.25
N GLU A 14 -14.42 -13.92 -3.19
CA GLU A 14 -15.37 -12.79 -3.21
C GLU A 14 -14.66 -11.42 -3.13
N TRP A 15 -14.72 -10.62 -4.18
CA TRP A 15 -14.11 -9.27 -4.22
C TRP A 15 -15.11 -8.20 -3.77
N ASN A 16 -15.48 -8.24 -2.49
CA ASN A 16 -16.46 -7.32 -1.90
C ASN A 16 -15.81 -6.11 -1.21
N ASP A 17 -16.64 -5.15 -0.81
CA ASP A 17 -16.19 -3.93 -0.11
C ASP A 17 -15.44 -4.24 1.19
N ALA A 18 -15.80 -5.30 1.90
CA ALA A 18 -15.10 -5.73 3.10
C ALA A 18 -13.66 -6.20 2.81
N PHE A 19 -13.44 -6.86 1.67
CA PHE A 19 -12.11 -7.24 1.22
C PHE A 19 -11.29 -6.03 0.79
N LEU A 20 -11.90 -5.08 0.08
CA LEU A 20 -11.25 -3.82 -0.28
C LEU A 20 -10.88 -2.99 0.96
N GLN A 21 -11.77 -2.94 1.96
CA GLN A 21 -11.52 -2.29 3.24
C GLN A 21 -10.38 -2.97 3.99
N TYR A 22 -10.32 -4.30 3.99
CA TYR A 22 -9.21 -5.04 4.56
C TYR A 22 -7.88 -4.69 3.89
N MET A 23 -7.80 -4.71 2.56
CA MET A 23 -6.58 -4.32 1.83
C MET A 23 -6.17 -2.87 2.14
N THR A 24 -7.16 -1.97 2.21
CA THR A 24 -6.95 -0.57 2.58
C THR A 24 -6.34 -0.43 3.97
N GLN A 25 -6.86 -1.16 4.96
CA GLN A 25 -6.32 -1.17 6.33
C GLN A 25 -4.88 -1.67 6.37
N VAL A 26 -4.54 -2.73 5.61
CA VAL A 26 -3.16 -3.20 5.52
C VAL A 26 -2.26 -2.12 4.89
N GLY A 27 -2.71 -1.43 3.84
CA GLY A 27 -1.98 -0.28 3.29
C GLY A 27 -1.75 0.84 4.32
N GLN A 28 -2.76 1.15 5.14
CA GLN A 28 -2.68 2.15 6.21
C GLN A 28 -1.70 1.77 7.32
N MET A 29 -1.58 0.50 7.67
CA MET A 29 -0.59 0.02 8.65
C MET A 29 0.85 0.32 8.18
N HIS A 30 1.13 0.15 6.88
CA HIS A 30 2.45 0.42 6.32
C HIS A 30 2.69 1.92 6.10
N ALA A 31 1.65 2.68 5.72
CA ALA A 31 1.73 4.13 5.43
C ALA A 31 1.66 5.05 6.67
N ASN A 32 1.84 4.51 7.88
CA ASN A 32 1.76 5.24 9.15
C ASN A 32 0.40 5.93 9.43
N LYS A 33 -0.70 5.27 9.05
CA LYS A 33 -2.08 5.78 9.24
C LYS A 33 -2.93 4.98 10.22
N SER A 34 -2.39 3.89 10.77
CA SER A 34 -3.11 2.96 11.65
C SER A 34 -2.86 3.23 13.15
N GLY A 35 -2.34 4.40 13.51
CA GLY A 35 -2.04 4.74 14.91
C GLY A 35 -1.02 3.78 15.51
N ALA A 36 -1.36 3.13 16.63
CA ALA A 36 -0.48 2.22 17.37
C ALA A 36 -0.04 0.96 16.58
N GLY A 37 -0.76 0.60 15.51
CA GLY A 37 -0.42 -0.54 14.64
C GLY A 37 0.45 -0.18 13.44
N SER A 38 0.98 1.05 13.38
CA SER A 38 1.78 1.51 12.25
C SER A 38 3.24 1.07 12.32
N ILE A 39 3.82 0.76 11.16
CA ILE A 39 5.23 0.35 11.02
C ILE A 39 6.06 1.29 10.14
N ASN A 40 5.48 2.40 9.66
CA ASN A 40 6.08 3.44 8.82
C ASN A 40 7.17 2.93 7.85
N VAL A 41 6.74 2.34 6.74
CA VAL A 41 7.62 1.80 5.71
C VAL A 41 7.52 2.66 4.47
N ASP A 42 8.64 3.11 3.89
CA ASP A 42 8.60 3.87 2.65
C ASP A 42 8.00 3.03 1.51
N TYR A 43 7.17 3.67 0.69
CA TYR A 43 6.46 3.01 -0.41
C TYR A 43 7.40 2.27 -1.37
N ILE A 44 8.62 2.77 -1.57
CA ILE A 44 9.63 2.10 -2.40
C ILE A 44 9.96 0.70 -1.89
N HIS A 45 10.06 0.50 -0.56
CA HIS A 45 10.36 -0.79 0.03
C HIS A 45 9.18 -1.77 -0.10
N ILE A 46 7.95 -1.26 0.00
CA ILE A 46 6.75 -2.05 -0.27
C ILE A 46 6.73 -2.53 -1.72
N ASN A 47 7.00 -1.63 -2.68
CA ASN A 47 7.01 -1.99 -4.09
C ASN A 47 8.08 -3.01 -4.44
N VAL A 48 9.29 -2.86 -3.87
CA VAL A 48 10.37 -3.84 -4.05
C VAL A 48 9.95 -5.21 -3.53
N LEU A 49 9.31 -5.27 -2.35
CA LEU A 49 8.81 -6.53 -1.80
C LEU A 49 7.71 -7.15 -2.68
N PHE A 50 6.76 -6.35 -3.19
CA PHE A 50 5.70 -6.84 -4.07
C PHE A 50 6.25 -7.39 -5.38
N GLY A 51 7.18 -6.68 -6.01
CA GLY A 51 7.85 -7.18 -7.22
C GLY A 51 8.62 -8.48 -6.99
N PHE A 52 9.31 -8.60 -5.85
CA PHE A 52 9.97 -9.84 -5.47
C PHE A 52 8.98 -11.01 -5.28
N MET A 53 7.86 -10.77 -4.60
CA MET A 53 6.82 -11.78 -4.37
C MET A 53 6.11 -12.21 -5.65
N GLU A 54 5.77 -11.26 -6.52
CA GLU A 54 5.21 -11.51 -7.83
C GLU A 54 6.16 -12.38 -8.67
N HIS A 55 7.44 -12.00 -8.73
CA HIS A 55 8.45 -12.75 -9.46
C HIS A 55 8.57 -14.21 -8.99
N LEU A 56 8.67 -14.43 -7.66
CA LEU A 56 8.72 -15.78 -7.10
C LEU A 56 7.49 -16.62 -7.43
N LEU A 57 6.30 -16.02 -7.41
CA LEU A 57 5.06 -16.73 -7.73
C LEU A 57 4.97 -17.06 -9.22
N VAL A 58 5.36 -16.15 -10.11
CA VAL A 58 5.40 -16.39 -11.55
C VAL A 58 6.39 -17.50 -11.89
N ASP A 59 7.61 -17.43 -11.35
CA ASP A 59 8.63 -18.47 -11.56
C ASP A 59 8.15 -19.83 -11.06
N LYS A 60 7.54 -19.87 -9.87
CA LYS A 60 7.02 -21.12 -9.31
C LYS A 60 5.89 -21.70 -10.15
N LEU A 61 4.96 -20.87 -10.63
CA LEU A 61 3.84 -21.30 -11.48
C LEU A 61 4.33 -21.87 -12.81
N TRP A 62 5.33 -21.22 -13.42
CA TRP A 62 5.92 -21.67 -14.67
C TRP A 62 6.59 -23.04 -14.54
N ASN A 63 7.40 -23.21 -13.49
CA ASN A 63 8.16 -24.43 -13.21
C ASN A 63 7.32 -25.56 -12.55
N THR A 64 6.02 -25.35 -12.33
CA THR A 64 5.16 -26.39 -11.77
C THR A 64 4.78 -27.41 -12.84
N ASN A 65 5.08 -28.68 -12.59
CA ASN A 65 4.70 -29.79 -13.46
C ASN A 65 3.23 -30.19 -13.23
N GLY A 66 2.58 -30.76 -14.26
CA GLY A 66 1.21 -31.29 -14.15
C GLY A 66 0.08 -30.28 -14.39
N ILE A 67 0.39 -29.05 -14.82
CA ILE A 67 -0.59 -28.03 -15.24
C ILE A 67 -0.36 -27.74 -16.73
N GLU A 68 -1.44 -27.70 -17.52
CA GLU A 68 -1.39 -27.32 -18.94
C GLU A 68 -0.88 -25.88 -19.11
N ASP A 69 -0.05 -25.63 -20.12
CA ASP A 69 0.57 -24.32 -20.38
C ASP A 69 -0.46 -23.19 -20.53
N LYS A 70 -1.63 -23.48 -21.12
CA LYS A 70 -2.74 -22.53 -21.22
C LYS A 70 -3.24 -22.08 -19.84
N ASN A 71 -3.35 -23.02 -18.90
CA ASN A 71 -3.77 -22.72 -17.53
C ASN A 71 -2.66 -21.99 -16.77
N LYS A 72 -1.38 -22.37 -16.96
CA LYS A 72 -0.24 -21.63 -16.40
C LYS A 72 -0.23 -20.18 -16.84
N HIS A 73 -0.40 -19.92 -18.13
CA HIS A 73 -0.48 -18.58 -18.67
C HIS A 73 -1.62 -17.77 -18.03
N GLY A 74 -2.82 -18.37 -17.93
CA GLY A 74 -3.95 -17.74 -17.25
C GLY A 74 -3.66 -17.40 -15.79
N MET A 75 -3.00 -18.30 -15.06
CA MET A 75 -2.61 -18.09 -13.66
C MET A 75 -1.57 -16.97 -13.53
N ILE A 76 -0.56 -16.92 -14.40
CA ILE A 76 0.46 -15.86 -14.40
C ILE A 76 -0.17 -14.49 -14.62
N ILE A 77 -1.09 -14.37 -15.59
CA ILE A 77 -1.82 -13.12 -15.84
C ILE A 77 -2.69 -12.73 -14.64
N ALA A 78 -3.36 -13.70 -14.00
CA ALA A 78 -4.17 -13.44 -12.82
C ALA A 78 -3.33 -12.93 -11.64
N VAL A 79 -2.17 -13.56 -11.38
CA VAL A 79 -1.23 -13.13 -10.34
C VAL A 79 -0.70 -11.73 -10.62
N ASN A 80 -0.32 -11.43 -11.86
CA ASN A 80 0.12 -10.08 -12.23
C ASN A 80 -0.97 -9.04 -11.90
N LYS A 81 -2.19 -9.25 -12.40
CA LYS A 81 -3.32 -8.33 -12.15
C LYS A 81 -3.56 -8.11 -10.66
N LEU A 82 -3.48 -9.17 -9.86
CA LEU A 82 -3.64 -9.11 -8.41
C LEU A 82 -2.63 -8.19 -7.74
N PHE A 83 -1.34 -8.36 -8.01
CA PHE A 83 -0.28 -7.54 -7.41
C PHE A 83 -0.37 -6.08 -7.89
N TRP A 84 -0.74 -5.85 -9.15
CA TRP A 84 -1.00 -4.50 -9.66
C TRP A 84 -2.15 -3.80 -8.92
N ILE A 85 -3.27 -4.48 -8.71
CA ILE A 85 -4.42 -3.92 -7.97
C ILE A 85 -4.05 -3.65 -6.51
N GLN A 86 -3.38 -4.60 -5.84
CA GLN A 86 -2.89 -4.43 -4.47
C GLN A 86 -1.97 -3.22 -4.36
N ASN A 87 -1.04 -3.08 -5.31
CA ASN A 87 -0.11 -1.97 -5.36
C ASN A 87 -0.82 -0.62 -5.52
N ASP A 88 -1.80 -0.53 -6.41
CA ASP A 88 -2.57 0.70 -6.63
C ASP A 88 -3.30 1.13 -5.34
N ILE A 89 -3.99 0.21 -4.67
CA ILE A 89 -4.67 0.47 -3.39
C ILE A 89 -3.69 0.97 -2.33
N PHE A 90 -2.50 0.37 -2.23
CA PHE A 90 -1.48 0.81 -1.28
C PHE A 90 -0.97 2.21 -1.64
N SER A 91 -0.70 2.46 -2.93
CA SER A 91 -0.23 3.76 -3.42
C SER A 91 -1.18 4.90 -3.03
N MET A 92 -2.49 4.67 -3.08
CA MET A 92 -3.51 5.64 -2.64
C MET A 92 -3.32 6.02 -1.17
N GLN A 93 -2.98 5.05 -0.31
CA GLN A 93 -2.74 5.30 1.11
C GLN A 93 -1.46 6.11 1.33
N TYR A 94 -0.41 5.91 0.54
CA TYR A 94 0.81 6.72 0.63
C TYR A 94 0.62 8.15 0.10
N ARG A 95 -0.13 8.33 -1.00
CA ARG A 95 -0.41 9.65 -1.58
C ARG A 95 -1.26 10.51 -0.67
N ALA A 96 -2.27 9.95 -0.02
CA ALA A 96 -3.11 10.69 0.91
C ALA A 96 -2.36 11.15 2.18
N SER A 97 -1.15 10.64 2.46
CA SER A 97 -0.28 11.18 3.53
C SER A 97 0.35 12.52 3.15
N SER A 98 0.56 12.79 1.85
CA SER A 98 1.15 14.06 1.39
C SER A 98 0.22 15.26 1.60
N ASN A 99 -1.10 15.05 1.62
CA ASN A 99 -2.10 16.09 1.90
C ASN A 99 -2.40 16.30 3.40
N ASN A 100 -1.75 15.54 4.29
CA ASN A 100 -1.84 15.71 5.75
C ASN A 100 -0.47 16.00 6.38
N LYS A 101 0.45 16.63 5.64
CA LYS A 101 1.29 17.62 6.32
C LYS A 101 0.35 18.75 6.69
N SER A 102 -0.26 18.64 7.88
CA SER A 102 -0.66 19.82 8.62
C SER A 102 0.55 20.74 8.55
N PHE A 103 0.40 21.83 7.79
CA PHE A 103 1.21 22.99 8.01
C PHE A 103 1.02 23.26 9.50
N SER A 104 2.01 22.91 10.32
CA SER A 104 2.09 23.45 11.65
C SER A 104 2.25 24.95 11.41
N VAL A 105 1.12 25.65 11.39
CA VAL A 105 1.11 27.06 11.71
C VAL A 105 1.70 27.07 13.12
N GLN A 106 3.02 27.22 13.21
CA GLN A 106 3.59 27.82 14.40
C GLN A 106 2.87 29.16 14.46
N SER A 107 1.89 29.23 15.35
CA SER A 107 1.33 30.49 15.81
C SER A 107 2.48 31.21 16.51
N THR A 108 3.33 31.86 15.72
CA THR A 108 4.14 32.96 16.22
C THR A 108 3.11 33.97 16.68
N LYS A 109 2.94 34.07 17.99
CA LYS A 109 2.21 35.17 18.62
C LYS A 109 2.77 36.46 18.04
N VAL A 110 2.02 37.07 17.12
CA VAL A 110 2.33 38.41 16.64
C VAL A 110 2.03 39.31 17.82
N ASN A 111 3.09 39.75 18.50
CA ASN A 111 3.02 40.73 19.56
C ASN A 111 2.67 42.08 18.91
N PRO A 112 1.51 42.70 19.19
CA PRO A 112 1.10 43.91 18.50
C PRO A 112 1.72 45.11 19.21
N THR A 113 3.03 45.27 19.09
CA THR A 113 3.71 46.48 19.56
C THR A 113 4.88 46.79 18.65
N CYS A 114 4.59 47.41 17.50
CA CYS A 114 5.52 48.32 16.85
C CYS A 114 4.71 49.47 16.24
N CYS A 115 4.52 50.50 17.05
CA CYS A 115 4.23 51.84 16.56
C CYS A 115 5.41 52.29 15.68
N PHE A 116 5.15 52.56 14.40
CA PHE A 116 6.03 53.39 13.59
C PHE A 116 5.82 54.86 13.97
N PRO A 117 6.87 55.65 14.28
CA PRO A 117 6.73 57.10 14.30
C PRO A 117 6.71 57.60 12.85
N LEU A 118 5.63 58.29 12.48
CA LEU A 118 5.63 59.25 11.38
C LEU A 118 6.18 60.58 11.91
N HIS A 119 7.43 60.92 11.58
CA HIS A 119 7.85 62.20 10.95
C HIS A 119 9.37 62.20 10.78
#